data_AF-A0A1A6GT41-F1
#
_entry.id   AF-A0A1A6GT41-F1
#
_cell.length_a   1.000
_cell.length_b   1.000
_cell.length_c   1.000
_cell.angle_alpha   90.00
_cell.angle_beta   90.00
_cell.angle_gamma   90.00
#
_symmetry.space_group_name_H-M   'P 1'
#
loop_
_entity.id
_entity.type
_entity.pdbx_description
1 polymer ?
#
loop_
_entity_poly.entity_id
_entity_poly.type
_entity_poly.pdbx_seq_one_letter_code
_entity_poly.pdbx_strand_id
1 'polypeptide(L)'
;MAGIPESVLGSASQDQHARTSSDSQASAPASPLEDFRVRCTLKRAVVEVMELCGRFVQELGAALPEDIRELALRDAQTDFADLAAVNVLQTFESAVQENVSINGQAWQEVADHCLMDSDIKVLEDEFDELIVDVATKRRQYPRRILESVIKTLKAQHEILEC
;
A
#
# COMPACT_ATOMS: atom_id res chain seq x y z
N MET A 1 11.11 -55.72 9.32
CA MET A 1 12.07 -56.75 8.89
C MET A 1 11.63 -57.25 7.52
N ALA A 2 12.51 -57.09 6.51
CA ALA A 2 12.42 -57.52 5.11
C ALA A 2 11.28 -56.91 4.25
N GLY A 3 11.48 -56.35 3.06
CA GLY A 3 12.65 -56.16 2.19
C GLY A 3 12.17 -55.57 0.85
N ILE A 4 12.95 -54.66 0.27
CA ILE A 4 12.93 -54.21 -1.15
C ILE A 4 14.02 -55.11 -1.84
N PRO A 5 14.07 -55.46 -3.16
CA PRO A 5 13.99 -54.48 -4.25
C PRO A 5 13.63 -54.90 -5.72
N GLU A 6 13.53 -53.83 -6.53
CA GLU A 6 13.98 -53.63 -7.94
C GLU A 6 13.47 -54.47 -9.15
N SER A 7 12.98 -53.73 -10.16
CA SER A 7 13.41 -53.83 -11.57
C SER A 7 12.98 -52.55 -12.32
N VAL A 8 13.86 -51.62 -12.72
CA VAL A 8 14.88 -51.63 -13.79
C VAL A 8 14.33 -51.33 -15.20
N LEU A 9 14.84 -50.20 -15.72
CA LEU A 9 15.18 -49.81 -17.10
C LEU A 9 14.15 -49.37 -18.16
N GLY A 10 14.48 -48.21 -18.74
CA GLY A 10 14.40 -47.91 -20.19
C GLY A 10 13.16 -47.10 -20.61
N SER A 11 13.22 -46.07 -21.44
CA SER A 11 14.28 -45.37 -22.18
C SER A 11 13.62 -44.12 -22.81
N ALA A 12 14.39 -43.05 -23.02
CA ALA A 12 13.95 -41.84 -23.72
C ALA A 12 13.63 -42.09 -25.21
N SER A 13 12.65 -41.37 -25.76
CA SER A 13 12.76 -40.76 -27.09
C SER A 13 11.66 -39.71 -27.39
N GLN A 14 12.11 -38.54 -27.84
CA GLN A 14 11.37 -37.47 -28.52
C GLN A 14 10.73 -37.95 -29.85
N ASP A 15 9.54 -37.47 -30.21
CA ASP A 15 9.33 -36.44 -31.26
C ASP A 15 7.87 -36.30 -31.79
N GLN A 16 7.41 -35.04 -31.79
CA GLN A 16 6.68 -34.29 -32.84
C GLN A 16 5.28 -34.68 -33.37
N HIS A 17 4.36 -33.73 -33.09
CA HIS A 17 3.34 -33.09 -33.96
C HIS A 17 2.28 -33.92 -34.69
N ALA A 18 1.02 -33.72 -34.28
CA ALA A 18 -0.10 -33.54 -35.21
C ALA A 18 -1.10 -32.53 -34.63
N ARG A 19 -1.27 -31.39 -35.33
CA ARG A 19 -2.33 -30.42 -35.10
C ARG A 19 -3.67 -31.01 -35.55
N THR A 20 -4.70 -30.88 -34.73
CA THR A 20 -6.08 -30.86 -35.20
C THR A 20 -6.76 -29.65 -34.58
N SER A 21 -7.14 -28.73 -35.45
CA SER A 21 -7.78 -27.46 -35.11
C SER A 21 -9.23 -27.67 -34.65
N SER A 22 -9.65 -26.72 -33.82
CA SER A 22 -11.02 -26.22 -33.67
C SER A 22 -11.94 -27.03 -32.77
N ASP A 23 -12.02 -26.63 -31.50
CA ASP A 23 -13.31 -26.54 -30.83
C ASP A 23 -13.38 -25.27 -29.95
N SER A 24 -14.39 -24.49 -30.29
CA SER A 24 -15.02 -23.37 -29.59
C SER A 24 -14.71 -23.24 -28.09
N GLN A 25 -13.70 -22.44 -27.74
CA GLN A 25 -13.67 -21.82 -26.40
C GLN A 25 -14.45 -20.52 -26.44
N ALA A 26 -15.70 -20.60 -25.98
CA ALA A 26 -16.39 -19.45 -25.43
C ALA A 26 -15.46 -18.80 -24.40
N SER A 27 -15.11 -17.53 -24.65
CA SER A 27 -14.29 -16.73 -23.75
C SER A 27 -15.00 -16.64 -22.40
N ALA A 28 -14.57 -17.45 -21.44
CA ALA A 28 -14.89 -17.23 -20.04
C ALA A 28 -14.45 -15.80 -19.70
N PRO A 29 -15.23 -15.04 -18.91
CA PRO A 29 -14.73 -13.77 -18.41
C PRO A 29 -13.41 -14.07 -17.70
N ALA A 30 -12.33 -13.42 -18.14
CA ALA A 30 -11.03 -13.58 -17.52
C ALA A 30 -11.25 -13.43 -16.01
N SER A 31 -10.96 -14.50 -15.25
CA SER A 31 -10.91 -14.41 -13.80
C SER A 31 -10.10 -13.16 -13.47
N PRO A 32 -10.56 -12.30 -12.55
CA PRO A 32 -9.82 -11.09 -12.22
C PRO A 32 -8.37 -11.49 -11.94
N LEU A 33 -7.44 -10.80 -12.60
CA LEU A 33 -6.01 -11.10 -12.55
C LEU A 33 -5.62 -11.30 -11.07
N GLU A 34 -5.20 -12.51 -10.73
CA GLU A 34 -4.87 -12.85 -9.35
C GLU A 34 -3.68 -12.01 -8.89
N ASP A 35 -3.82 -11.32 -7.76
CA ASP A 35 -2.72 -10.53 -7.20
C ASP A 35 -1.76 -11.47 -6.46
N PHE A 36 -0.62 -11.76 -7.09
CA PHE A 36 0.42 -12.62 -6.55
C PHE A 36 1.32 -11.92 -5.52
N ARG A 37 1.17 -10.62 -5.33
CA ARG A 37 1.97 -9.86 -4.36
C ARG A 37 1.62 -10.28 -2.94
N VAL A 38 2.61 -10.22 -2.06
CA VAL A 38 2.41 -10.47 -0.63
C VAL A 38 1.49 -9.38 -0.06
N ARG A 39 0.35 -9.79 0.49
CA ARG A 39 -0.62 -8.87 1.09
C ARG A 39 -0.20 -8.47 2.49
N CYS A 40 0.19 -7.22 2.64
CA CYS A 40 0.49 -6.57 3.91
C CYS A 40 -0.58 -5.52 4.25
N THR A 41 -0.61 -5.11 5.51
CA THR A 41 -1.58 -4.11 6.02
C THR A 41 -0.91 -2.82 6.47
N LEU A 42 0.35 -2.90 6.93
CA LEU A 42 1.12 -1.80 7.48
C LEU A 42 2.39 -1.59 6.65
N LYS A 43 2.40 -0.55 5.82
CA LYS A 43 3.57 -0.16 5.01
C LYS A 43 4.82 0.07 5.88
N ARG A 44 4.66 0.75 7.02
CA ARG A 44 5.74 1.01 7.98
C ARG A 44 6.41 -0.27 8.48
N ALA A 45 5.65 -1.32 8.77
CA ALA A 45 6.22 -2.58 9.24
C ALA A 45 7.08 -3.25 8.16
N VAL A 46 6.70 -3.12 6.88
CA VAL A 46 7.50 -3.62 5.76
C VAL A 46 8.80 -2.83 5.64
N VAL A 47 8.75 -1.50 5.79
CA VAL A 47 9.95 -0.64 5.83
C VAL A 47 10.89 -1.04 6.96
N GLU A 48 10.37 -1.19 8.19
CA GLU A 48 11.17 -1.60 9.36
C GLU A 48 11.87 -2.95 9.13
N VAL A 49 11.20 -3.92 8.50
CA VAL A 49 11.80 -5.21 8.14
C VAL A 49 12.85 -5.06 7.04
N MET A 50 12.60 -4.23 6.02
CA MET A 50 13.57 -3.95 4.96
C MET A 50 14.84 -3.32 5.53
N GLU A 51 14.72 -2.38 6.47
CA GLU A 51 15.85 -1.76 7.17
C GLU A 51 16.66 -2.79 7.98
N LEU A 52 15.99 -3.67 8.72
CA LEU A 52 16.63 -4.77 9.46
C LEU A 52 17.38 -5.75 8.53
N CYS A 53 16.86 -5.96 7.33
CA CYS A 53 17.49 -6.79 6.30
C CYS A 53 18.61 -6.08 5.56
N GLY A 54 18.58 -4.74 5.49
CA GLY A 54 19.54 -3.92 4.76
C GLY A 54 20.99 -4.17 5.18
N ARG A 55 21.25 -4.45 6.46
CA ARG A 55 22.59 -4.82 6.96
C ARG A 55 23.19 -6.03 6.24
N PHE A 56 22.39 -7.04 5.93
CA PHE A 56 22.87 -8.24 5.24
C PHE A 56 23.21 -7.96 3.78
N VAL A 57 22.42 -7.09 3.15
CA VAL A 57 22.62 -6.66 1.76
C VAL A 57 23.89 -5.79 1.65
N GLN A 58 24.14 -4.95 2.65
CA GLN A 58 25.37 -4.15 2.76
C GLN A 58 26.61 -5.03 2.97
N GLU A 59 26.54 -6.01 3.87
CA GLU A 59 27.62 -6.99 4.09
C GLU A 59 27.91 -7.79 2.81
N LEU A 60 26.87 -8.18 2.07
CA LEU A 60 27.01 -8.82 0.76
C LEU A 60 27.72 -7.90 -0.23
N GLY A 61 27.27 -6.64 -0.36
CA GLY A 61 27.90 -5.64 -1.23
C GLY A 61 29.38 -5.40 -0.93
N ALA A 62 29.77 -5.39 0.35
CA ALA A 62 31.16 -5.24 0.76
C ALA A 62 32.04 -6.47 0.45
N ALA A 63 31.44 -7.66 0.40
CA ALA A 63 32.11 -8.91 0.06
C ALA A 63 32.25 -9.16 -1.45
N LEU A 64 31.63 -8.33 -2.30
CA LEU A 64 31.72 -8.48 -3.76
C LEU A 64 33.12 -8.13 -4.29
N PRO A 65 33.66 -8.93 -5.24
CA PRO A 65 34.89 -8.60 -5.96
C PRO A 65 34.85 -7.23 -6.64
N GLU A 66 35.99 -6.53 -6.67
CA GLU A 66 36.18 -5.21 -7.30
C GLU A 66 35.55 -5.15 -8.71
N ASP A 67 35.79 -6.17 -9.54
CA ASP A 67 35.31 -6.23 -10.93
C ASP A 67 33.78 -6.22 -11.04
N ILE A 68 33.08 -6.87 -10.09
CA ILE A 68 31.61 -6.93 -10.05
C ILE A 68 31.04 -5.63 -9.46
N ARG A 69 31.73 -5.04 -8.48
CA ARG A 69 31.37 -3.72 -7.97
C ARG A 69 31.51 -2.68 -9.07
N GLU A 70 32.57 -2.73 -9.87
CA GLU A 70 32.77 -1.81 -11.00
C GLU A 70 31.70 -2.01 -12.08
N LEU A 71 31.27 -3.25 -12.37
CA LEU A 71 30.15 -3.49 -13.28
C LEU A 71 28.84 -2.88 -12.77
N ALA A 72 28.55 -3.00 -11.47
CA ALA A 72 27.39 -2.35 -10.83
C ALA A 72 27.48 -0.81 -10.82
N LEU A 73 28.68 -0.24 -10.92
CA LEU A 73 28.92 1.18 -11.14
C LEU A 73 28.71 1.58 -12.61
N ARG A 74 29.02 0.71 -13.58
CA ARG A 74 28.90 1.04 -15.01
C ARG A 74 27.45 1.23 -15.46
N ASP A 75 26.51 0.53 -14.84
CA ASP A 75 25.07 0.72 -15.06
C ASP A 75 24.53 2.03 -14.44
N ALA A 76 25.28 2.66 -13.53
CA ALA A 76 24.91 3.89 -12.84
C ALA A 76 25.96 4.98 -13.10
N GLN A 77 25.72 5.83 -14.09
CA GLN A 77 26.60 6.90 -14.58
C GLN A 77 27.14 7.88 -13.50
N THR A 78 28.01 7.45 -12.58
CA THR A 78 28.58 8.26 -11.48
C THR A 78 29.80 7.59 -10.81
N ASP A 79 30.85 8.38 -10.54
CA ASP A 79 32.22 7.93 -10.19
C ASP A 79 32.51 7.75 -8.67
N PHE A 80 31.73 6.96 -7.92
CA PHE A 80 32.05 6.71 -6.49
C PHE A 80 31.94 5.23 -6.09
N ALA A 81 33.00 4.66 -5.50
CA ALA A 81 33.09 3.25 -5.10
C ALA A 81 32.06 2.79 -4.04
N ASP A 82 31.46 3.74 -3.30
CA ASP A 82 30.35 3.51 -2.36
C ASP A 82 29.01 3.18 -3.07
N LEU A 83 28.93 3.43 -4.39
CA LEU A 83 27.69 3.39 -5.14
C LEU A 83 27.26 1.96 -5.52
N ALA A 84 28.17 0.97 -5.50
CA ALA A 84 27.84 -0.44 -5.77
C ALA A 84 26.98 -1.05 -4.65
N ALA A 85 27.32 -0.80 -3.38
CA ALA A 85 26.50 -1.26 -2.24
C ALA A 85 25.15 -0.54 -2.18
N VAL A 86 25.13 0.76 -2.55
CA VAL A 86 23.90 1.55 -2.68
C VAL A 86 22.99 0.99 -3.79
N ASN A 87 23.55 0.60 -4.94
CA ASN A 87 22.78 0.01 -6.04
C ASN A 87 22.16 -1.35 -5.67
N VAL A 88 22.92 -2.24 -5.01
CA VAL A 88 22.39 -3.54 -4.55
C VAL A 88 21.27 -3.36 -3.53
N LEU A 89 21.41 -2.42 -2.59
CA LEU A 89 20.36 -2.10 -1.62
C LEU A 89 19.11 -1.55 -2.31
N GLN A 90 19.26 -0.59 -3.24
CA GLN A 90 18.14 -0.02 -3.98
C GLN A 90 17.41 -1.07 -4.83
N THR A 91 18.15 -2.00 -5.45
CA THR A 91 17.57 -3.10 -6.23
C THR A 91 16.79 -4.06 -5.34
N PHE A 92 17.34 -4.40 -4.18
CA PHE A 92 16.65 -5.21 -3.18
C PHE A 92 15.36 -4.52 -2.72
N GLU A 93 15.43 -3.24 -2.35
CA GLU A 93 14.27 -2.49 -1.87
C GLU A 93 13.18 -2.39 -2.95
N SER A 94 13.57 -2.05 -4.18
CA SER A 94 12.64 -1.95 -5.31
C SER A 94 11.96 -3.29 -5.59
N ALA A 95 12.71 -4.40 -5.57
CA ALA A 95 12.17 -5.73 -5.77
C ALA A 95 11.15 -6.11 -4.67
N VAL A 96 11.41 -5.76 -3.40
CA VAL A 96 10.45 -5.98 -2.32
C VAL A 96 9.19 -5.14 -2.53
N GLN A 97 9.35 -3.85 -2.87
CA GLN A 97 8.23 -2.92 -3.07
C GLN A 97 7.31 -3.34 -4.23
N GLU A 98 7.87 -3.88 -5.31
CA GLU A 98 7.11 -4.39 -6.47
C GLU A 98 6.32 -5.68 -6.15
N ASN A 99 6.81 -6.47 -5.19
CA ASN A 99 6.25 -7.78 -4.84
C ASN A 99 5.35 -7.78 -3.60
N VAL A 100 5.08 -6.61 -3.02
CA VAL A 100 4.20 -6.42 -1.86
C VAL A 100 3.03 -5.52 -2.24
N SER A 101 1.85 -5.79 -1.68
CA SER A 101 0.70 -4.89 -1.73
C SER A 101 0.27 -4.49 -0.32
N ILE A 102 -0.10 -3.23 -0.12
CA ILE A 102 -0.64 -2.75 1.16
C ILE A 102 -2.14 -2.57 1.00
N ASN A 103 -2.93 -3.40 1.69
CA ASN A 103 -4.39 -3.42 1.54
C ASN A 103 -4.86 -3.56 0.07
N GLY A 104 -4.10 -4.30 -0.74
CA GLY A 104 -4.38 -4.52 -2.17
C GLY A 104 -3.91 -3.40 -3.11
N GLN A 105 -3.38 -2.30 -2.56
CA GLN A 105 -2.83 -1.19 -3.34
C GLN A 105 -1.33 -1.40 -3.63
N ALA A 106 -0.84 -0.82 -4.72
CA ALA A 106 0.58 -0.84 -5.03
C ALA A 106 1.38 0.00 -4.03
N TRP A 107 2.66 -0.32 -3.84
CA TRP A 107 3.52 0.34 -2.85
C TRP A 107 3.55 1.88 -2.96
N GLN A 108 3.60 2.39 -4.20
CA GLN A 108 3.70 3.82 -4.52
C GLN A 108 2.36 4.56 -4.35
N GLU A 109 1.23 3.85 -4.44
CA GLU A 109 -0.12 4.42 -4.31
C GLU A 109 -0.51 4.63 -2.84
N VAL A 110 0.21 3.97 -1.93
CA VAL A 110 -0.06 4.00 -0.50
C VAL A 110 0.73 5.17 0.08
N ALA A 111 -0.02 6.22 0.45
CA ALA A 111 0.56 7.32 1.19
C ALA A 111 1.21 6.79 2.47
N ASP A 112 2.42 7.28 2.77
CA ASP A 112 3.01 7.08 4.08
C ASP A 112 2.20 7.89 5.08
N HIS A 113 1.15 7.28 5.63
CA HIS A 113 0.30 7.84 6.67
C HIS A 113 1.05 7.91 8.02
N CYS A 114 2.27 8.42 8.00
CA CYS A 114 2.87 8.98 9.19
C CYS A 114 2.22 10.35 9.36
N LEU A 115 1.11 10.41 10.12
CA LEU A 115 0.53 11.68 10.53
C LEU A 115 1.63 12.47 11.22
N MET A 116 2.01 13.60 10.66
CA MET A 116 3.01 14.47 11.28
C MET A 116 2.34 15.20 12.45
N ASP A 117 3.12 15.56 13.47
CA ASP A 117 2.61 16.35 14.60
C ASP A 117 1.97 17.67 14.15
N SER A 118 2.40 18.22 13.00
CA SER A 118 1.77 19.39 12.36
C SER A 118 0.35 19.12 11.89
N ASP A 119 0.11 17.96 11.28
CA ASP A 119 -1.19 17.60 10.72
C ASP A 119 -2.20 17.34 11.85
N ILE A 120 -1.72 16.73 12.94
CA ILE A 120 -2.52 16.51 14.16
C ILE A 120 -2.91 17.85 14.78
N LYS A 121 -1.98 18.79 14.93
CA LYS A 121 -2.28 20.11 15.49
C LYS A 121 -3.32 20.90 14.68
N VAL A 122 -3.19 20.89 13.36
CA VAL A 122 -4.18 21.56 12.48
C VAL A 122 -5.57 20.95 12.68
N LEU A 123 -5.65 19.62 12.75
CA LEU A 123 -6.92 18.92 12.99
C LEU A 123 -7.49 19.22 14.39
N GLU A 124 -6.65 19.28 15.43
CA GLU A 124 -7.05 19.63 16.79
C GLU A 124 -7.61 21.06 16.86
N ASP A 125 -6.93 22.03 16.24
CA ASP A 125 -7.39 23.43 16.20
C ASP A 125 -8.75 23.57 15.49
N GLU A 126 -8.93 22.90 14.34
CA GLU A 126 -10.21 22.89 13.62
C GLU A 126 -11.32 22.24 14.44
N PHE A 127 -11.00 21.15 15.14
CA PHE A 127 -11.96 20.43 15.96
C PHE A 127 -12.39 21.25 17.17
N ASP A 128 -11.48 21.96 17.82
CA ASP A 128 -11.79 22.87 18.92
C ASP A 128 -12.69 24.03 18.48
N GLU A 129 -12.42 24.62 17.32
CA GLU A 129 -13.30 25.64 16.74
C GLU A 129 -14.71 25.10 16.51
N LEU A 130 -14.81 23.91 15.90
CA LEU A 130 -16.10 23.28 15.62
C LEU A 130 -16.86 22.93 16.91
N ILE A 131 -16.16 22.42 17.93
CA ILE A 131 -16.77 22.14 19.24
C ILE A 131 -17.35 23.42 19.83
N VAL A 132 -16.60 24.52 19.83
CA VAL A 132 -17.03 25.80 20.39
C VAL A 132 -18.23 26.34 19.63
N ASP A 133 -18.20 26.33 18.29
CA ASP A 133 -19.31 26.80 17.45
C ASP A 133 -20.57 25.94 17.69
N VAL A 134 -20.45 24.62 17.65
CA VAL A 134 -21.58 23.71 17.84
C VAL A 134 -22.15 23.84 19.26
N ALA A 135 -21.31 23.92 20.29
CA ALA A 135 -21.76 24.13 21.66
C ALA A 135 -22.49 25.47 21.82
N THR A 136 -21.96 26.52 21.17
CA THR A 136 -22.57 27.86 21.17
C THR A 136 -23.92 27.84 20.46
N LYS A 137 -24.03 27.20 19.30
CA LYS A 137 -25.28 27.01 18.56
C LYS A 137 -26.30 26.25 19.39
N ARG A 138 -25.93 25.11 19.98
CA ARG A 138 -26.80 24.30 20.85
C ARG A 138 -27.30 25.10 22.06
N ARG A 139 -26.50 26.00 22.60
CA ARG A 139 -26.89 26.86 23.74
C ARG A 139 -27.81 28.01 23.34
N GLN A 140 -27.47 28.72 22.26
CA GLN A 140 -28.10 30.01 21.93
C GLN A 140 -29.29 29.87 20.97
N TYR A 141 -29.18 29.02 19.95
CA TYR A 141 -30.15 28.97 18.85
C TYR A 141 -31.55 28.55 19.33
N PRO A 142 -31.72 27.53 20.20
CA PRO A 142 -33.05 27.17 20.69
C PRO A 142 -33.77 28.34 21.38
N ARG A 143 -33.03 29.17 22.13
CA ARG A 143 -33.59 30.34 22.82
C ARG A 143 -34.00 31.43 21.83
N ARG A 144 -33.15 31.71 20.84
CA ARG A 144 -33.45 32.71 19.79
C ARG A 144 -34.62 32.28 18.90
N ILE A 145 -34.67 31.01 18.53
CA ILE A 145 -35.78 30.44 17.75
C ILE A 145 -37.07 30.52 18.57
N LEU A 146 -37.04 30.10 19.83
CA LEU A 146 -38.21 30.16 20.72
C LEU A 146 -38.73 31.60 20.85
N GLU A 147 -37.85 32.57 21.07
CA GLU A 147 -38.23 33.98 21.16
C GLU A 147 -38.91 34.47 19.87
N SER A 148 -38.31 34.19 18.70
CA SER A 148 -38.87 34.56 17.41
C SER A 148 -40.25 33.92 17.18
N VAL A 149 -40.39 32.62 17.44
CA VAL A 149 -41.65 31.88 17.28
C VAL A 149 -42.73 32.43 18.19
N ILE A 150 -42.42 32.70 19.47
CA ILE A 150 -43.38 33.30 20.42
C ILE A 150 -43.85 34.67 19.93
N LYS A 151 -42.94 35.54 19.46
CA LYS A 151 -43.30 36.86 18.93
C LYS A 151 -44.24 36.74 17.73
N THR A 152 -43.94 35.85 16.79
CA THR A 152 -44.78 35.62 15.62
C THR A 152 -46.17 35.10 15.99
N LEU A 153 -46.26 34.13 16.91
CA LEU A 153 -47.54 33.58 17.36
C LEU A 153 -48.40 34.63 18.05
N LYS A 154 -47.80 35.48 18.90
CA LYS A 154 -48.53 36.60 19.54
C LYS A 154 -49.05 37.60 18.52
N ALA A 155 -48.24 37.98 17.55
CA ALA A 155 -48.66 38.90 16.49
C ALA A 155 -49.79 38.32 15.63
N GLN A 156 -49.72 37.02 15.30
CA GLN A 156 -50.79 36.34 14.57
C GLN A 156 -52.11 36.30 15.36
N HIS A 157 -52.03 36.06 16.67
CA HIS A 157 -53.21 36.10 17.54
C HIS A 157 -53.85 37.49 17.60
N GLU A 158 -53.04 38.54 17.76
CA GLU A 158 -53.53 39.93 17.79
C GLU A 158 -54.26 40.32 16.48
N ILE A 159 -53.76 39.87 15.33
CA ILE A 159 -54.42 40.08 14.03
C ILE A 159 -55.75 39.32 13.92
N LEU A 160 -55.84 38.12 14.52
CA LEU A 160 -57.06 37.29 14.50
C LEU A 160 -58.14 37.78 15.49
N GLU A 161 -57.76 38.51 16.54
CA GLU A 161 -58.68 39.09 17.52
C GLU A 161 -59.25 40.46 17.12
N CYS A 162 -58.78 41.04 16.01
CA CYS A 162 -59.29 42.28 15.40
C CYS A 162 -60.33 41.97 14.30
#